data_AF-A0A091QAZ4-F1
#
_entry.id   AF-A0A091QAZ4-F1
#
_cell.length_a   1.000
_cell.length_b   1.000
_cell.length_c   1.000
_cell.angle_alpha   90.00
_cell.angle_beta   90.00
_cell.angle_gamma   90.00
#
_symmetry.space_group_name_H-M   'P 1'
#
loop_
_entity.id
_entity.type
_entity.pdbx_description
1 polymer ?
#
loop_
_entity_poly.entity_id
_entity_poly.type
_entity_poly.pdbx_seq_one_letter_code
_entity_poly.pdbx_strand_id
1 'polypeptide(L)'
;QVQLGQADIKCPITECSEHLDETTVLYNLPNDDIIKYKYFLELSRIDSSTKPCPQCKHFTTFRRRGHIPTPAKLENKYKIQCPSCQFVWCFKCHSPWHEGVNCKEYKKGDKLLRHWANEIEHGQRNAQKCPKCKV
;
A
#
# COMPACT_ATOMS: atom_id res chain seq x y z
N GLN A 1 12.38 5.00 -18.61
CA GLN A 1 12.05 6.31 -18.00
C GLN A 1 10.59 6.23 -17.58
N VAL A 2 10.28 6.31 -16.28
CA VAL A 2 8.89 6.21 -15.79
C VAL A 2 8.25 7.58 -16.03
N GLN A 3 7.25 7.66 -16.91
CA GLN A 3 6.45 8.87 -17.04
C GLN A 3 5.69 9.08 -15.73
N LEU A 4 5.81 10.28 -15.14
CA LEU A 4 5.00 10.69 -14.00
C LEU A 4 3.52 10.52 -14.37
N GLY A 5 2.77 9.78 -13.56
CA GLY A 5 1.41 9.42 -13.92
C GLY A 5 0.50 10.65 -13.86
N GLN A 6 0.17 11.18 -15.03
CA GLN A 6 -0.98 12.05 -15.21
C GLN A 6 -2.24 11.17 -15.19
N ALA A 7 -3.33 11.66 -14.61
CA ALA A 7 -4.62 10.97 -14.76
C ALA A 7 -5.02 11.01 -16.24
N ASP A 8 -4.76 9.93 -16.96
CA ASP A 8 -5.17 9.73 -18.34
C ASP A 8 -6.64 9.28 -18.34
N ILE A 9 -7.54 10.25 -18.19
CA ILE A 9 -8.98 10.04 -18.31
C ILE A 9 -9.42 10.61 -19.65
N LYS A 10 -9.65 9.73 -20.62
CA LYS A 10 -10.09 10.10 -21.96
C LYS A 10 -11.50 10.65 -21.97
N CYS A 11 -11.76 11.56 -22.89
CA CYS A 11 -13.11 11.98 -23.20
C CYS A 11 -13.97 10.76 -23.56
N PRO A 12 -15.18 10.61 -22.97
CA PRO A 12 -16.05 9.48 -23.27
C PRO A 12 -16.72 9.59 -24.66
N ILE A 13 -16.59 10.73 -25.35
CA ILE A 13 -17.09 10.93 -26.71
C ILE A 13 -16.17 10.19 -27.67
N THR A 14 -16.72 9.27 -28.46
CA THR A 14 -15.98 8.33 -29.31
C THR A 14 -15.10 8.99 -30.37
N GLU A 15 -15.50 10.16 -30.87
CA GLU A 15 -14.78 10.93 -31.89
C GLU A 15 -13.76 11.91 -31.28
N CYS A 16 -13.71 12.02 -29.96
CA CYS A 16 -12.84 12.95 -29.25
C CYS A 16 -11.60 12.22 -28.73
N SER A 17 -10.42 12.65 -29.16
CA SER A 17 -9.13 12.13 -28.67
C SER A 17 -8.57 12.88 -27.45
N GLU A 18 -9.32 13.85 -26.92
CA GLU A 18 -8.91 14.69 -25.81
C GLU A 18 -9.04 13.97 -24.45
N HIS A 19 -8.42 14.57 -23.44
CA HIS A 19 -8.48 14.12 -22.05
C HIS A 19 -9.31 15.09 -21.22
N LEU A 20 -10.01 14.56 -20.23
CA LEU A 20 -10.70 15.38 -19.24
C LEU A 20 -9.67 16.02 -18.33
N ASP A 21 -9.78 17.34 -18.14
CA ASP A 21 -8.97 18.05 -17.16
C ASP A 21 -9.41 17.70 -15.73
N GLU A 22 -8.51 17.92 -14.77
CA GLU A 22 -8.74 17.60 -13.35
C GLU A 22 -10.00 18.30 -12.79
N THR A 23 -10.29 19.53 -13.22
CA THR A 23 -11.47 20.29 -12.76
C THR A 23 -12.77 19.63 -13.21
N THR A 24 -12.83 19.23 -14.49
CA THR A 24 -13.99 18.53 -15.05
C THR A 24 -14.21 17.20 -14.34
N VAL A 25 -13.14 16.44 -14.06
CA VAL A 25 -13.25 15.18 -13.31
C VAL A 25 -13.76 15.43 -11.89
N LEU A 26 -13.17 16.37 -11.16
CA LEU A 26 -13.56 16.68 -9.78
C LEU A 26 -14.98 17.21 -9.65
N TYR A 27 -15.47 18.00 -10.61
CA TYR A 27 -16.83 18.53 -10.61
C TYR A 27 -17.89 17.43 -10.76
N ASN A 28 -17.57 16.36 -11.48
CA ASN A 28 -18.52 15.30 -11.82
C ASN A 28 -18.42 14.06 -10.90
N LEU A 29 -17.48 14.02 -9.94
CA LEU A 29 -17.31 12.88 -9.04
C LEU A 29 -18.07 13.04 -7.71
N PRO A 30 -18.68 11.97 -7.17
CA PRO A 30 -19.13 11.93 -5.78
C PRO A 30 -17.98 12.15 -4.79
N ASN A 31 -18.28 12.69 -3.60
CA ASN A 31 -17.26 13.01 -2.58
C ASN A 31 -16.31 11.85 -2.24
N ASP A 32 -16.84 10.64 -2.07
CA ASP A 32 -16.02 9.46 -1.77
C ASP A 32 -15.05 9.11 -2.89
N ASP A 33 -15.44 9.38 -4.14
CA ASP A 33 -14.61 9.14 -5.32
C ASP A 33 -13.63 10.29 -5.57
N ILE A 34 -13.95 11.51 -5.17
CA ILE A 34 -12.99 12.63 -5.13
C ILE A 34 -11.80 12.27 -4.22
N ILE A 35 -12.07 11.71 -3.03
CA ILE A 35 -11.00 11.30 -2.09
C ILE A 35 -10.11 10.22 -2.73
N LYS A 36 -10.72 9.23 -3.39
CA LYS A 36 -9.98 8.18 -4.11
C LYS A 36 -9.18 8.74 -5.28
N TYR A 37 -9.78 9.59 -6.10
CA TYR A 37 -9.14 10.23 -7.24
C TYR A 37 -7.89 10.99 -6.82
N LYS A 38 -8.02 11.89 -5.84
CA LYS A 38 -6.88 12.66 -5.31
C LYS A 38 -5.79 11.74 -4.75
N TYR A 39 -6.17 10.69 -4.02
CA TYR A 39 -5.22 9.71 -3.50
C TYR A 39 -4.44 9.00 -4.61
N PHE A 40 -5.11 8.50 -5.65
CA PHE A 40 -4.46 7.80 -6.75
C PHE A 40 -3.62 8.73 -7.63
N LEU A 41 -4.07 9.96 -7.83
CA LEU A 41 -3.31 10.99 -8.54
C LEU A 41 -2.03 11.39 -7.79
N GLU A 42 -2.10 11.52 -6.46
CA GLU A 42 -0.90 11.76 -5.66
C GLU A 42 0.03 10.55 -5.71
N LEU A 43 -0.52 9.34 -5.58
CA LEU A 43 0.24 8.09 -5.65
C LEU A 43 0.98 7.93 -6.98
N SER A 44 0.43 8.44 -8.09
CA SER A 44 1.06 8.36 -9.42
C SER A 44 2.15 9.42 -9.66
N ARG A 45 2.17 10.48 -8.85
CA ARG A 45 3.16 11.58 -8.92
C ARG A 45 4.38 11.35 -8.03
N ILE A 46 4.24 10.59 -6.95
CA ILE A 46 5.33 10.33 -6.01
C ILE A 46 6.32 9.24 -6.50
N ASP A 47 7.58 9.37 -6.09
CA ASP A 47 8.61 8.38 -6.39
C ASP A 47 8.62 7.19 -5.41
N SER A 48 9.45 6.18 -5.71
CA SER A 48 9.58 4.97 -4.87
C SER A 48 10.11 5.21 -3.45
N SER A 49 10.62 6.42 -3.15
CA SER A 49 11.06 6.83 -1.82
C SER A 49 9.89 7.28 -0.93
N THR A 50 8.70 7.50 -1.49
CA THR A 50 7.48 7.76 -0.73
C THR A 50 6.47 6.65 -0.96
N LYS A 51 5.84 6.18 0.13
CA LYS A 51 4.79 5.16 0.07
C LYS A 51 3.69 5.47 1.08
N PRO A 52 2.42 5.19 0.76
CA PRO A 52 1.33 5.31 1.72
C PRO A 52 1.45 4.25 2.81
N CYS A 53 1.01 4.57 4.03
CA CYS A 53 0.87 3.59 5.10
C CYS A 53 -0.16 2.52 4.68
N PRO A 54 0.14 1.22 4.84
CA PRO A 54 -0.77 0.14 4.43
C PRO A 54 -2.08 0.11 5.23
N GLN A 55 -2.12 0.74 6.41
CA GLN A 55 -3.29 0.75 7.29
C GLN A 55 -4.16 2.00 7.14
N CYS A 56 -3.56 3.19 7.07
CA CYS A 56 -4.31 4.45 7.06
C CYS A 56 -4.09 5.33 5.82
N LYS A 57 -3.28 4.87 4.86
CA LYS A 57 -2.95 5.58 3.61
C LYS A 57 -2.15 6.88 3.77
N HIS A 58 -1.72 7.26 4.97
CA HIS A 58 -0.85 8.40 5.19
C HIS A 58 0.49 8.24 4.46
N PHE A 59 0.85 9.18 3.58
CA PHE A 59 2.09 9.14 2.81
C PHE A 59 3.32 9.30 3.71
N THR A 60 4.30 8.42 3.54
CA THR A 60 5.55 8.42 4.31
C THR A 60 6.73 8.39 3.37
N THR A 61 7.62 9.38 3.49
CA THR A 61 8.88 9.45 2.73
C THR A 61 10.02 8.79 3.52
N PHE A 62 10.66 7.80 2.91
CA PHE A 62 11.80 7.10 3.46
C PHE A 62 13.11 7.83 3.14
N ARG A 63 13.68 8.49 4.16
CA ARG A 63 15.01 9.14 4.04
C ARG A 63 16.09 8.22 4.61
N ARG A 64 17.06 7.83 3.77
CA ARG A 64 18.27 7.14 4.26
C ARG A 64 19.07 8.13 5.11
N ARG A 65 19.11 7.95 6.42
CA ARG A 65 20.02 8.72 7.29
C ARG A 65 21.47 8.33 6.94
N GLY A 66 22.32 9.32 6.67
CA GLY A 66 23.73 9.14 6.26
C GLY A 66 24.68 8.69 7.37
N HIS A 67 24.22 7.95 8.38
CA HIS A 67 25.07 7.47 9.47
C HIS A 67 25.64 6.08 9.16
N ILE A 68 26.89 5.86 9.61
CA ILE A 68 27.59 4.58 9.59
C ILE A 68 26.71 3.53 10.30
N PRO A 69 26.24 2.47 9.62
CA PRO A 69 25.30 1.53 10.22
C PRO A 69 26.04 0.54 11.12
N THR A 70 25.60 0.42 12.37
CA THR A 70 25.91 -0.75 13.22
C THR A 70 25.09 -1.96 12.78
N PRO A 71 25.53 -3.21 13.04
CA PRO A 71 24.84 -4.42 12.58
C PRO A 71 23.35 -4.48 12.96
N ALA A 72 23.00 -4.11 14.20
CA ALA A 72 21.62 -4.03 14.69
C ALA A 72 20.75 -2.95 14.00
N LYS A 73 21.38 -1.93 13.39
CA LYS A 73 20.68 -0.90 12.60
C LYS A 73 20.44 -1.32 11.15
N LEU A 74 21.18 -2.31 10.64
CA LEU A 74 21.06 -2.75 9.25
C LEU A 74 19.74 -3.49 9.00
N GLU A 75 19.29 -4.30 9.96
CA GLU A 75 18.01 -4.99 9.91
C GLU A 75 16.84 -4.00 10.02
N ASN A 76 16.92 -3.04 10.95
CA ASN A 76 15.88 -2.04 11.20
C ASN A 76 15.81 -0.91 10.16
N LYS A 77 16.66 -0.91 9.13
CA LYS A 77 16.73 0.23 8.20
C LYS A 77 15.45 0.51 7.44
N TYR A 78 14.56 -0.48 7.27
CA TYR A 78 13.27 -0.30 6.59
C TYR A 78 12.08 -0.22 7.55
N LYS A 79 12.31 -0.23 8.87
CA LYS A 79 11.27 -0.14 9.89
C LYS A 79 10.73 1.30 9.93
N ILE A 80 9.43 1.45 9.73
CA ILE A 80 8.73 2.73 9.80
C ILE A 80 7.56 2.59 10.78
N GLN A 81 7.38 3.59 11.64
CA GLN A 81 6.17 3.79 12.41
C GLN A 81 5.37 4.93 11.76
N CYS A 82 4.12 4.66 11.37
CA CYS A 82 3.25 5.67 10.79
C CYS A 82 2.91 6.74 11.85
N PRO A 83 3.13 8.04 11.59
CA PRO A 83 2.82 9.09 12.57
C PRO A 83 1.31 9.24 12.80
N SER A 84 0.46 8.86 11.84
CA SER A 84 -0.99 9.04 11.93
C SER A 84 -1.71 7.93 12.69
N CYS A 85 -1.32 6.67 12.48
CA CYS A 85 -2.01 5.53 13.10
C CYS A 85 -1.09 4.64 13.96
N GLN A 86 0.17 5.02 14.13
CA GLN A 86 1.18 4.27 14.90
C GLN A 86 1.51 2.87 14.35
N PHE A 87 0.92 2.47 13.21
CA PHE A 87 1.20 1.19 12.59
C PHE A 87 2.67 1.07 12.19
N VAL A 88 3.31 -0.03 12.59
CA VAL A 88 4.72 -0.29 12.32
C VAL A 88 4.84 -1.26 11.15
N TRP A 89 5.55 -0.85 10.11
CA TRP A 89 5.60 -1.55 8.84
C TRP A 89 6.97 -1.49 8.18
N CYS A 90 7.20 -2.40 7.24
CA CYS A 90 8.44 -2.48 6.48
C CYS A 90 8.30 -1.72 5.16
N PHE A 91 9.05 -0.63 4.99
CA PHE A 91 9.01 0.21 3.79
C PHE A 91 9.36 -0.57 2.51
N LYS A 92 10.25 -1.57 2.62
CA LYS A 92 10.71 -2.35 1.47
C LYS A 92 9.59 -3.21 0.88
N CYS A 93 8.89 -3.99 1.70
CA CYS A 93 7.87 -4.94 1.24
C CYS A 93 6.42 -4.47 1.40
N HIS A 94 6.18 -3.35 2.10
CA HIS A 94 4.86 -2.80 2.36
C HIS A 94 3.94 -3.71 3.21
N SER A 95 4.54 -4.49 4.11
CA SER A 95 3.85 -5.40 5.04
C SER A 95 4.05 -4.96 6.50
N PRO A 96 3.28 -5.49 7.48
CA PRO A 96 3.60 -5.34 8.90
C PRO A 96 5.09 -5.57 9.18
N TRP A 97 5.65 -4.86 10.17
CA TRP A 97 7.04 -5.05 10.54
C TRP A 97 7.30 -6.49 10.97
N HIS A 98 8.39 -7.06 10.47
CA HIS A 98 8.74 -8.47 10.64
C HIS A 98 10.16 -8.58 11.19
N GLU A 99 10.25 -8.74 12.51
CA GLU A 99 11.52 -8.87 13.21
C GLU A 99 12.09 -10.29 13.06
N GLY A 100 13.41 -10.42 12.93
CA GLY A 100 14.09 -11.71 12.85
C GLY A 100 13.94 -12.48 11.53
N VAL A 101 13.19 -11.96 10.56
CA VAL A 101 13.05 -12.55 9.21
C VAL A 101 13.18 -11.51 8.12
N ASN A 102 13.73 -11.90 6.97
CA ASN A 102 13.82 -11.01 5.82
C ASN A 102 12.48 -10.95 5.05
N CYS A 103 12.34 -9.96 4.15
CA CYS A 103 11.11 -9.77 3.39
C CYS A 103 10.69 -10.98 2.53
N LYS A 104 11.64 -11.82 2.10
CA LYS A 104 11.36 -13.00 1.26
C LYS A 104 10.75 -14.11 2.11
N GLU A 105 11.34 -14.38 3.28
CA GLU A 105 10.82 -15.33 4.26
C GLU A 105 9.43 -14.93 4.75
N TYR A 106 9.25 -13.66 5.12
CA TYR A 106 7.95 -13.15 5.55
C TYR A 106 6.86 -13.38 4.50
N LYS A 107 7.12 -13.02 3.23
CA LYS A 107 6.17 -13.23 2.13
C LYS A 107 5.88 -14.72 1.89
N LYS A 108 6.88 -15.58 2.02
CA LYS A 108 6.68 -17.04 1.91
C LYS A 108 5.76 -17.54 3.04
N GLY A 109 6.01 -17.11 4.27
CA GLY A 109 5.19 -17.43 5.44
C GLY A 109 3.74 -16.95 5.28
N ASP A 110 3.52 -15.70 4.88
CA ASP A 110 2.17 -15.15 4.64
C ASP A 110 1.40 -15.95 3.58
N LYS A 111 2.08 -16.37 2.50
CA LYS A 111 1.46 -17.21 1.47
C LYS A 111 1.07 -18.59 2.01
N LEU A 112 1.93 -19.22 2.81
CA LEU A 112 1.65 -20.52 3.42
C LEU A 112 0.48 -20.43 4.40
N LEU A 113 0.47 -19.41 5.26
CA LEU A 113 -0.62 -19.17 6.20
C LEU A 113 -1.95 -18.95 5.48
N ARG A 114 -1.96 -18.15 4.40
CA ARG A 114 -3.16 -17.93 3.57
C ARG A 114 -3.64 -19.22 2.89
N HIS A 115 -2.72 -20.07 2.44
CA HIS A 115 -3.10 -21.36 1.84
C HIS A 115 -3.74 -22.26 2.88
N TRP A 116 -3.02 -22.51 3.99
CA TRP A 116 -3.49 -23.32 5.10
C TRP A 116 -4.85 -22.86 5.62
N ALA A 117 -5.04 -21.56 5.84
CA ALA A 117 -6.29 -20.98 6.34
C ALA A 117 -7.52 -21.31 5.45
N ASN A 118 -7.31 -21.52 4.15
CA ASN A 118 -8.36 -21.82 3.19
C ASN A 118 -8.51 -23.31 2.88
N GLU A 119 -7.59 -24.15 3.33
CA GLU A 119 -7.72 -25.61 3.20
C GLU A 119 -8.93 -26.10 3.99
N ILE A 120 -9.60 -27.12 3.45
CA ILE A 120 -10.78 -27.75 4.05
C ILE A 120 -10.35 -29.08 4.65
N GLU A 121 -10.38 -29.14 5.96
CA GLU A 121 -10.14 -30.37 6.74
C GLU A 121 -11.40 -30.67 7.54
N HIS A 122 -11.79 -31.95 7.59
CA HIS A 122 -12.99 -32.40 8.32
C HIS A 122 -14.28 -31.62 7.96
N GLY A 123 -14.42 -31.20 6.69
CA GLY A 123 -15.63 -30.56 6.17
C GLY A 123 -15.72 -29.05 6.41
N GLN A 124 -14.68 -28.40 6.95
CA GLN A 124 -14.66 -26.95 7.16
C GLN A 124 -13.28 -26.35 6.88
N ARG A 125 -13.24 -25.03 6.64
CA ARG A 125 -11.96 -24.32 6.49
C ARG A 125 -11.18 -24.30 7.81
N ASN A 126 -9.86 -24.40 7.72
CA ASN A 126 -8.94 -24.37 8.86
C ASN A 126 -9.01 -23.05 9.66
N ALA A 127 -9.26 -21.92 8.99
CA ALA A 127 -9.52 -20.65 9.66
C ALA A 127 -10.93 -20.13 9.32
N GLN A 128 -11.65 -19.68 10.34
CA GLN A 128 -12.97 -19.08 10.21
C GLN A 128 -12.99 -17.71 10.88
N LYS A 129 -13.89 -16.84 10.41
CA LYS A 129 -14.13 -15.54 11.02
C LYS A 129 -14.57 -15.73 12.46
N CYS A 130 -14.01 -14.95 13.36
CA CYS A 130 -14.43 -14.93 14.74
C CYS A 130 -15.93 -14.56 14.82
N PRO A 131 -16.77 -15.35 15.52
CA PRO A 131 -18.19 -15.06 15.60
C PRO A 131 -18.49 -13.73 16.32
N LYS A 132 -17.55 -13.23 17.14
CA LYS A 132 -17.67 -11.97 17.88
C LYS A 132 -17.27 -10.75 17.04
N CYS A 133 -16.05 -10.71 16.51
CA CYS A 133 -15.55 -9.52 15.79
C CYS A 133 -15.70 -9.61 14.26
N LYS A 134 -16.10 -10.75 13.72
CA LYS A 134 -16.27 -11.03 12.29
C LYS A 134 -15.00 -10.83 11.44
N VAL A 135 -13.84 -10.75 12.10
CA VAL A 135 -12.49 -10.79 11.51
C VAL A 135 -12.04 -12.23 11.41
#